data_AF-A0AAV4MX91-F1
#
_entry.id   AF-A0AAV4MX91-F1
#
_cell.length_a   1.000
_cell.length_b   1.000
_cell.length_c   1.000
_cell.angle_alpha   90.00
_cell.angle_beta   90.00
_cell.angle_gamma   90.00
#
_symmetry.space_group_name_H-M   'P 1'
#
loop_
_entity.id
_entity.type
_entity.pdbx_description
1 polymer ?
#
loop_
_entity_poly.entity_id
_entity_poly.type
_entity_poly.pdbx_seq_one_letter_code
_entity_poly.pdbx_strand_id
1 'polypeptide(L)'
;MVKTILSEYRIHNADVVLKSDCTSDELIDVIEGNRIYIPCIYVLNKIDQISIEVGIDIIYQIPHTVPLSAHHKWNFDDLLEKTWEYLKLIRIYTKPKGQLPDYESPVILTHDKCTVEDFCNKLHRTIMKEFKYALVWGTSVKHNPQNVGKDHVLNDEDVVQVVKK
;
A
#
# COMPACT_ATOMS: atom_id res chain seq x y z
N MET A 1 5.45 34.36 4.40
CA MET A 1 4.48 33.24 4.30
C MET A 1 4.73 32.20 5.37
N VAL A 2 5.86 31.47 5.35
CA VAL A 2 6.19 30.40 6.34
C VAL A 2 6.13 30.89 7.80
N LYS A 3 6.78 32.01 8.13
CA LYS A 3 6.75 32.58 9.50
C LYS A 3 5.34 32.97 9.97
N THR A 4 4.49 33.42 9.05
CA THR A 4 3.09 33.80 9.34
C THR A 4 2.28 32.56 9.70
N ILE A 5 2.37 31.51 8.89
CA ILE A 5 1.71 30.22 9.13
C ILE A 5 2.17 29.65 10.48
N LEU A 6 3.48 29.54 10.72
CA LEU A 6 4.00 29.00 11.99
C LEU A 6 3.57 29.82 13.22
N SER A 7 3.52 31.15 13.10
CA SER A 7 3.06 32.02 14.18
C SER A 7 1.58 31.81 14.50
N GLU A 8 0.76 31.51 13.50
CA GLU A 8 -0.68 31.22 13.67
C GLU A 8 -0.90 29.88 14.39
N TYR A 9 -0.07 28.87 14.07
CA TYR A 9 0.00 27.60 14.80
C TYR A 9 0.74 27.67 16.15
N ARG A 10 1.08 28.89 16.63
CA ARG A 10 1.78 29.13 17.92
C ARG A 10 3.18 28.51 18.01
N ILE A 11 3.84 28.28 16.88
CA ILE A 11 5.22 27.78 16.81
C ILE A 11 6.16 28.97 16.66
N HIS A 12 6.85 29.33 17.74
CA HIS A 12 7.74 30.50 17.76
C HIS A 12 9.18 30.19 17.32
N ASN A 13 9.65 28.97 17.57
CA ASN A 13 10.99 28.51 17.22
C ASN A 13 10.89 27.15 16.52
N ALA A 14 11.27 27.09 15.24
CA ALA A 14 11.36 25.87 14.46
C ALA A 14 12.41 26.03 13.37
N ASP A 15 13.08 24.94 13.03
CA ASP A 15 13.92 24.83 11.83
C ASP A 15 13.13 24.09 10.75
N VAL A 16 12.93 24.74 9.61
CA VAL A 16 12.09 24.21 8.52
C VAL A 16 12.95 23.99 7.30
N VAL A 17 13.13 22.72 6.94
CA VAL A 17 13.91 22.31 5.77
C VAL A 17 12.95 21.90 4.64
N LEU A 18 12.91 22.71 3.59
CA LEU A 18 12.15 22.43 2.38
C LEU A 18 13.06 21.68 1.39
N LYS A 19 12.71 20.44 1.03
CA LYS A 19 13.49 19.61 0.10
C LYS A 19 13.07 19.76 -1.37
N SER A 20 11.97 20.47 -1.62
CA SER A 20 11.35 20.68 -2.94
C SER A 20 10.55 21.98 -2.95
N ASP A 21 10.07 22.39 -4.12
CA ASP A 21 9.13 23.50 -4.27
C ASP A 21 7.78 23.13 -3.67
N CYS A 22 7.57 23.53 -2.40
CA CYS A 22 6.35 23.22 -1.65
C CYS A 22 5.35 24.38 -1.68
N THR A 23 4.06 24.04 -1.65
CA THR A 23 2.98 25.03 -1.50
C THR A 23 2.71 25.35 -0.03
N SER A 24 1.99 26.45 0.25
CA SER A 24 1.59 26.78 1.62
C SER A 24 0.67 25.73 2.24
N ASP A 25 -0.15 25.07 1.42
CA ASP A 25 -1.11 24.07 1.86
C ASP A 25 -0.39 22.78 2.27
N GLU A 26 0.64 22.37 1.51
CA GLU A 26 1.50 21.22 1.89
C GLU A 26 2.22 21.47 3.22
N LEU A 27 2.67 22.70 3.47
CA LEU A 27 3.27 23.06 4.76
C LEU A 27 2.25 22.94 5.91
N ILE A 28 1.01 23.38 5.68
CA ILE A 28 -0.09 23.27 6.64
C ILE A 28 -0.41 21.79 6.92
N ASP A 29 -0.48 20.96 5.89
CA ASP A 29 -0.78 19.53 6.03
C ASP A 29 0.27 18.80 6.88
N VAL A 30 1.55 19.18 6.76
CA VAL A 30 2.63 18.66 7.61
C VAL A 30 2.52 19.15 9.06
N ILE A 31 2.13 20.41 9.27
CA ILE A 31 1.96 20.98 10.63
C ILE A 31 0.78 20.32 11.35
N GLU A 32 -0.33 20.08 10.66
CA GLU A 32 -1.49 19.42 11.25
C GLU A 32 -1.26 17.94 11.56
N GLY A 33 -0.48 17.24 10.72
CA GLY A 33 -0.07 15.85 10.94
C GLY A 33 -1.20 14.81 10.99
N ASN A 34 -2.46 15.22 10.82
CA ASN A 34 -3.65 14.38 10.86
C ASN A 34 -4.28 14.15 9.47
N ARG A 35 -3.52 14.44 8.40
CA ARG A 35 -3.97 14.22 7.02
C ARG A 35 -3.68 12.79 6.60
N ILE A 36 -4.70 12.10 6.09
CA ILE A 36 -4.57 10.77 5.52
C ILE A 36 -4.62 10.92 4.00
N TYR A 37 -3.49 10.66 3.34
CA TYR A 37 -3.40 10.67 1.89
C TYR A 37 -3.89 9.33 1.35
N ILE A 38 -4.96 9.37 0.56
CA ILE A 38 -5.61 8.18 0.02
C ILE A 38 -5.47 8.22 -1.51
N PRO A 39 -5.00 7.14 -2.15
CA PRO A 39 -4.93 7.08 -3.60
C PRO A 39 -6.34 7.08 -4.20
N CYS A 40 -6.53 7.79 -5.31
CA CYS A 40 -7.82 7.98 -5.97
C CYS A 40 -7.75 7.58 -7.44
N ILE A 41 -8.77 6.84 -7.91
CA ILE A 41 -8.95 6.51 -9.33
C ILE A 41 -10.19 7.24 -9.84
N TYR A 42 -10.03 8.01 -10.91
CA TYR A 42 -11.12 8.72 -11.57
C TYR A 42 -11.78 7.80 -12.60
N VAL A 43 -12.99 7.35 -12.31
CA VAL A 43 -13.74 6.45 -13.18
C VAL A 43 -14.64 7.26 -14.12
N LEU A 44 -14.31 7.28 -15.40
CA LEU A 44 -15.06 7.99 -16.43
C LEU A 44 -16.05 7.03 -17.11
N ASN A 45 -17.30 7.07 -16.66
CA ASN A 45 -18.36 6.22 -17.19
C ASN A 45 -18.97 6.80 -18.49
N LYS A 46 -19.68 5.95 -19.25
CA LYS A 46 -20.41 6.26 -20.49
C LYS A 46 -19.54 6.50 -21.74
N ILE A 47 -18.47 5.72 -21.88
CA ILE A 47 -17.63 5.77 -23.10
C ILE A 47 -18.36 5.37 -24.38
N ASP A 48 -19.51 4.70 -24.27
CA ASP A 48 -20.40 4.37 -25.39
C ASP A 48 -20.95 5.60 -26.12
N GLN A 49 -20.97 6.77 -25.48
CA GLN A 49 -21.46 8.02 -26.07
C GLN A 49 -20.34 8.86 -26.73
N ILE A 50 -19.09 8.42 -26.64
CA ILE A 50 -17.92 9.16 -27.09
C ILE A 50 -17.36 8.50 -28.35
N SER A 51 -16.91 9.31 -29.32
CA SER A 51 -16.22 8.80 -30.51
C SER A 51 -14.87 8.17 -30.12
N ILE A 52 -14.71 6.89 -30.47
CA ILE A 52 -13.59 6.01 -30.09
C ILE A 52 -12.23 6.61 -30.48
N GLU A 53 -12.12 7.23 -31.67
CA GLU A 53 -10.84 7.62 -32.28
C GLU A 53 -10.15 8.85 -31.66
N VAL A 54 -10.89 9.73 -30.98
CA VAL A 54 -10.32 10.98 -30.44
C VAL A 54 -10.56 11.09 -28.93
N GLY A 55 -11.72 10.65 -28.45
CA GLY A 55 -12.07 10.82 -27.05
C GLY A 55 -11.32 9.88 -26.12
N ILE A 56 -11.07 8.64 -26.55
CA ILE A 56 -10.47 7.61 -25.70
C ILE A 56 -8.98 7.87 -25.49
N ASP A 57 -8.24 8.18 -26.56
CA ASP A 57 -6.79 8.45 -26.47
C ASP A 57 -6.48 9.64 -25.56
N ILE A 58 -7.28 10.70 -25.60
CA ILE A 58 -7.13 11.87 -24.72
C ILE A 58 -7.43 11.48 -23.26
N ILE A 59 -8.45 10.64 -23.02
CA ILE A 59 -8.81 10.20 -21.68
C ILE A 59 -7.69 9.38 -21.03
N TYR A 60 -7.01 8.52 -21.81
CA TYR A 60 -5.89 7.73 -21.31
C TYR A 60 -4.63 8.56 -21.01
N GLN A 61 -4.51 9.79 -21.54
CA GLN A 61 -3.42 10.71 -21.18
C GLN A 61 -3.61 11.35 -19.80
N ILE A 62 -4.83 11.36 -19.27
CA ILE A 62 -5.11 11.94 -17.95
C ILE A 62 -4.60 10.96 -16.88
N PRO A 63 -3.78 11.41 -15.92
CA PRO A 63 -3.28 10.52 -14.87
C PRO A 63 -4.43 10.01 -14.00
N HIS A 64 -4.27 8.78 -13.51
CA HIS A 64 -5.20 8.15 -12.57
C HIS A 64 -6.65 7.97 -13.07
N THR A 65 -6.89 7.98 -14.38
CA THR A 65 -8.23 7.76 -14.96
C THR A 65 -8.44 6.33 -15.45
N VAL A 66 -9.69 5.87 -15.41
CA VAL A 66 -10.15 4.65 -16.08
C VAL A 66 -11.45 4.95 -16.84
N PRO A 67 -11.43 4.97 -18.18
CA PRO A 67 -12.66 4.99 -18.98
C PRO A 67 -13.38 3.66 -18.91
N LEU A 68 -14.69 3.65 -18.65
CA LEU A 68 -15.51 2.43 -18.69
C LEU A 68 -16.94 2.67 -19.20
N SER A 69 -17.60 1.59 -19.65
CA SER A 69 -19.04 1.60 -19.91
C SER A 69 -19.72 0.60 -18.98
N ALA A 70 -20.43 1.11 -17.97
CA ALA A 70 -21.15 0.27 -17.03
C ALA A 70 -22.28 -0.55 -17.68
N HIS A 71 -22.90 -0.02 -18.74
CA HIS A 71 -24.00 -0.69 -19.46
C HIS A 71 -23.49 -1.91 -20.24
N HIS A 72 -22.37 -1.76 -20.95
CA HIS A 72 -21.79 -2.81 -21.77
C HIS A 72 -20.73 -3.66 -21.05
N LYS A 73 -20.41 -3.30 -19.80
CA LYS A 73 -19.34 -3.90 -18.99
C LYS A 73 -17.96 -3.85 -19.65
N TRP A 74 -17.66 -2.74 -20.32
CA TRP A 74 -16.34 -2.52 -20.92
C TRP A 74 -15.36 -1.95 -19.90
N ASN A 75 -14.09 -2.35 -19.99
CA ASN A 75 -12.96 -1.87 -19.18
C ASN A 75 -13.09 -2.09 -17.66
N PHE A 76 -13.85 -3.10 -17.24
CA PHE A 76 -13.86 -3.52 -15.83
C PHE A 76 -12.55 -4.21 -15.43
N ASP A 77 -11.90 -4.88 -16.37
CA ASP A 77 -10.61 -5.55 -16.14
C ASP A 77 -9.52 -4.51 -15.83
N ASP A 78 -9.40 -3.46 -16.65
CA ASP A 78 -8.49 -2.32 -16.41
C ASP A 78 -8.76 -1.64 -15.06
N LEU A 79 -10.03 -1.46 -14.69
CA LEU A 79 -10.40 -0.88 -13.40
C LEU A 79 -9.90 -1.75 -12.25
N LEU A 80 -10.06 -3.07 -12.37
CA LEU A 80 -9.64 -4.02 -11.35
C LEU A 80 -8.12 -4.07 -11.23
N GLU A 81 -7.40 -4.08 -12.37
CA GLU A 81 -5.94 -4.04 -12.41
C GLU A 81 -5.38 -2.77 -11.76
N LYS A 82 -5.89 -1.58 -12.14
CA LYS A 82 -5.48 -0.32 -11.49
C LYS A 82 -5.83 -0.29 -10.01
N THR A 83 -6.98 -0.84 -9.63
CA THR A 83 -7.37 -0.91 -8.21
C THR A 83 -6.37 -1.76 -7.42
N TRP A 84 -5.96 -2.91 -7.98
CA TRP A 84 -4.96 -3.77 -7.36
C TRP A 84 -3.61 -3.07 -7.21
N GLU A 85 -3.14 -2.39 -8.27
CA GLU A 85 -1.90 -1.61 -8.25
C GLU A 85 -1.92 -0.50 -7.19
N TYR A 86 -3.04 0.22 -7.06
CA TYR A 86 -3.16 1.34 -6.14
C TYR A 86 -3.25 0.92 -4.68
N LEU A 87 -3.90 -0.21 -4.41
CA LEU A 87 -4.01 -0.73 -3.06
C LEU A 87 -2.65 -1.22 -2.52
N LYS A 88 -1.67 -1.50 -3.41
CA LYS A 88 -0.31 -1.96 -3.06
C LYS A 88 -0.35 -3.04 -1.97
N LEU A 89 -1.22 -4.02 -2.18
CA LEU A 89 -1.38 -5.13 -1.25
C LEU A 89 -0.24 -6.11 -1.43
N ILE A 90 0.17 -6.73 -0.33
CA ILE A 90 1.11 -7.85 -0.35
C ILE A 90 0.41 -9.10 0.19
N ARG A 91 0.62 -10.22 -0.49
CA ARG A 91 0.06 -11.52 -0.16
C ARG A 91 1.14 -12.34 0.51
N ILE A 92 0.92 -12.74 1.75
CA ILE A 92 1.85 -13.55 2.51
C ILE A 92 1.25 -14.93 2.74
N TYR A 93 1.98 -15.97 2.32
CA TYR A 93 1.53 -17.35 2.44
C TYR A 93 1.99 -17.95 3.76
N THR A 94 1.08 -18.60 4.49
CA THR A 94 1.43 -19.24 5.76
C THR A 94 1.94 -20.66 5.51
N LYS A 95 3.00 -21.05 6.23
CA LYS A 95 3.53 -22.40 6.17
C LYS A 95 3.65 -22.99 7.57
N PRO A 96 2.78 -23.95 7.95
CA PRO A 96 2.92 -24.67 9.21
C PRO A 96 4.16 -25.58 9.23
N LYS A 97 4.68 -25.87 10.42
CA LYS A 97 5.83 -26.78 10.57
C LYS A 97 5.43 -28.19 10.12
N GLY A 98 6.17 -28.72 9.15
CA GLY A 98 5.93 -30.06 8.60
C GLY A 98 4.83 -30.14 7.54
N GLN A 99 4.21 -29.01 7.17
CA GLN A 99 3.24 -28.94 6.08
C GLN A 99 3.76 -28.08 4.93
N LEU A 100 3.12 -28.24 3.78
CA LEU A 100 3.33 -27.38 2.63
C LEU A 100 2.71 -26.00 2.89
N PRO A 101 3.19 -24.94 2.22
CA PRO A 101 2.55 -23.63 2.26
C PRO A 101 1.11 -23.70 1.75
N ASP A 102 0.22 -22.97 2.40
CA ASP A 102 -1.14 -22.76 1.90
C ASP A 102 -1.15 -21.56 0.95
N TYR A 103 -1.49 -21.82 -0.31
CA TYR A 103 -1.62 -20.80 -1.37
C TYR A 103 -3.08 -20.39 -1.63
N GLU A 104 -4.06 -21.06 -1.02
CA GLU A 104 -5.47 -20.74 -1.21
C GLU A 104 -5.89 -19.55 -0.35
N SER A 105 -5.35 -19.45 0.88
CA SER A 105 -5.71 -18.43 1.86
C SER A 105 -4.50 -17.56 2.27
N PRO A 106 -4.02 -16.64 1.42
CA PRO A 106 -2.95 -15.71 1.80
C PRO A 106 -3.43 -14.70 2.85
N VAL A 107 -2.51 -14.32 3.73
CA VAL A 107 -2.70 -13.17 4.61
C VAL A 107 -2.37 -11.91 3.83
N ILE A 108 -3.37 -11.06 3.64
CA ILE A 108 -3.21 -9.79 2.92
C ILE A 108 -2.78 -8.71 3.91
N LEU A 109 -1.65 -8.08 3.62
CA LEU A 109 -1.14 -6.91 4.32
C LEU A 109 -1.10 -5.71 3.37
N THR A 110 -1.09 -4.51 3.94
CA THR A 110 -0.91 -3.25 3.21
C THR A 110 0.57 -2.92 3.14
N HIS A 111 1.03 -2.26 2.08
CA HIS A 111 2.43 -1.84 1.93
C HIS A 111 3.00 -1.07 3.13
N ASP A 112 2.19 -0.25 3.81
CA ASP A 112 2.65 0.51 5.00
C ASP A 112 2.83 -0.35 6.26
N LYS A 113 2.24 -1.55 6.30
CA LYS A 113 2.22 -2.48 7.44
C LYS A 113 2.57 -3.88 6.99
N CYS A 114 3.80 -4.02 6.51
CA CYS A 114 4.33 -5.20 5.86
C CYS A 114 5.37 -5.95 6.71
N THR A 115 5.44 -5.71 8.02
CA THR A 115 6.44 -6.38 8.88
C THR A 115 5.98 -7.76 9.33
N VAL A 116 6.92 -8.59 9.78
CA VAL A 116 6.60 -9.88 10.43
C VAL A 116 5.73 -9.69 11.68
N GLU A 117 5.91 -8.59 12.40
CA GLU A 117 5.04 -8.22 13.52
C GLU A 117 3.61 -7.94 13.06
N ASP A 118 3.42 -7.15 12.00
CA ASP A 118 2.09 -6.87 11.42
C ASP A 118 1.41 -8.16 10.93
N PHE A 119 2.16 -9.03 10.27
CA PHE A 119 1.71 -10.36 9.85
C PHE A 119 1.22 -11.19 11.04
N CYS A 120 2.01 -11.26 12.11
CA CYS A 120 1.66 -12.03 13.31
C CYS A 120 0.43 -11.45 14.01
N ASN A 121 0.32 -10.12 14.08
CA ASN A 121 -0.84 -9.42 14.64
C ASN A 121 -2.12 -9.61 13.82
N LYS A 122 -2.00 -9.73 12.49
CA LYS A 122 -3.10 -10.02 11.57
C LYS A 122 -3.63 -11.44 11.74
N LEU A 123 -2.74 -12.42 11.97
CA LEU A 123 -3.13 -13.80 12.28
C LEU A 123 -3.82 -13.89 13.64
N HIS A 124 -3.12 -13.51 14.71
CA HIS A 124 -3.69 -13.48 16.06
C HIS A 124 -2.78 -12.71 17.03
N ARG A 125 -3.37 -11.82 17.84
CA ARG A 125 -2.65 -10.94 18.79
C ARG A 125 -1.77 -11.68 19.81
N THR A 126 -2.02 -12.96 20.09
CA THR A 126 -1.21 -13.74 21.05
C THR A 126 0.03 -14.35 20.42
N ILE A 127 0.08 -14.52 19.10
CA ILE A 127 1.22 -15.14 18.40
C ILE A 127 2.50 -14.34 18.67
N MET A 128 2.39 -13.01 18.71
CA MET A 128 3.51 -12.13 18.97
C MET A 128 4.13 -12.32 20.37
N LYS A 129 3.34 -12.75 21.37
CA LYS A 129 3.84 -13.03 22.73
C LYS A 129 4.69 -14.30 22.79
N GLU A 130 4.34 -15.29 21.97
CA GLU A 130 5.04 -16.57 21.87
C GLU A 130 6.11 -16.57 20.78
N PHE A 131 6.28 -15.47 20.04
CA PHE A 131 7.19 -15.38 18.91
C PHE A 131 8.66 -15.56 19.33
N LYS A 132 9.37 -16.47 18.64
CA LYS A 132 10.82 -16.65 18.78
C LYS A 132 11.57 -16.11 17.57
N TYR A 133 11.20 -16.57 16.37
CA TYR A 133 11.70 -16.11 15.08
C TYR A 133 10.73 -16.55 13.97
N ALA A 134 10.88 -15.99 12.77
CA ALA A 134 10.19 -16.47 11.58
C ALA A 134 11.21 -17.04 10.57
N LEU A 135 10.82 -18.08 9.86
CA LEU A 135 11.49 -18.56 8.66
C LEU A 135 10.75 -17.99 7.46
N VAL A 136 11.48 -17.31 6.57
CA VAL A 136 10.90 -16.73 5.36
C VAL A 136 11.54 -17.36 4.13
N TRP A 137 10.71 -17.64 3.13
CA TRP A 137 11.11 -17.98 1.77
C TRP A 137 10.52 -16.94 0.83
N GLY A 138 11.33 -16.36 -0.04
CA GLY A 138 10.85 -15.41 -1.02
C GLY A 138 11.87 -14.35 -1.36
N THR A 139 11.38 -13.21 -1.87
CA THR A 139 12.25 -12.15 -2.39
C THR A 139 12.72 -11.18 -1.32
N SER A 140 12.07 -11.14 -0.15
CA SER A 140 12.50 -10.28 0.96
C SER A 140 13.79 -10.75 1.63
N VAL A 141 14.18 -12.01 1.44
CA VAL A 141 15.36 -12.62 2.05
C VAL A 141 16.41 -12.97 1.00
N LYS A 142 17.69 -12.90 1.39
CA LYS A 142 18.81 -13.21 0.48
C LYS A 142 19.05 -14.72 0.33
N HIS A 143 18.65 -15.49 1.34
CA HIS A 143 18.81 -16.93 1.37
C HIS A 143 17.48 -17.61 1.71
N ASN A 144 17.19 -18.73 1.06
CA ASN A 144 15.94 -19.45 1.22
C ASN A 144 16.17 -20.80 1.95
N PRO A 145 15.58 -21.05 3.14
CA PRO A 145 14.99 -20.06 4.05
C PRO A 145 16.03 -19.26 4.84
N GLN A 146 15.61 -18.09 5.32
CA GLN A 146 16.38 -17.28 6.27
C GLN A 146 15.59 -17.04 7.55
N ASN A 147 16.30 -17.06 8.68
CA ASN A 147 15.75 -16.67 9.98
C ASN A 147 15.65 -15.15 10.06
N VAL A 148 14.46 -14.64 10.33
CA VAL A 148 14.20 -13.20 10.46
C VAL A 148 13.56 -12.86 11.80
N GLY A 149 13.77 -11.61 12.22
CA GLY A 149 13.14 -11.02 13.39
C GLY A 149 11.76 -10.44 13.09
N LYS A 150 11.19 -9.76 14.08
CA LYS A 150 9.87 -9.13 14.01
C LYS A 150 9.82 -7.89 13.11
N ASP A 151 10.93 -7.16 13.02
CA ASP A 151 11.04 -5.88 12.28
C ASP A 151 11.36 -6.11 10.79
N HIS A 152 11.46 -7.37 10.35
CA HIS A 152 11.74 -7.71 8.95
C HIS A 152 10.55 -7.35 8.06
N VAL A 153 10.84 -6.68 6.95
CA VAL A 153 9.85 -6.27 5.95
C VAL A 153 9.64 -7.41 4.95
N LEU A 154 8.38 -7.83 4.81
CA LEU A 154 7.96 -8.87 3.88
C LEU A 154 7.60 -8.26 2.52
N ASN A 155 7.80 -9.05 1.46
CA ASN A 155 7.42 -8.72 0.10
C ASN A 155 6.20 -9.54 -0.36
N ASP A 156 5.58 -9.14 -1.47
CA ASP A 156 4.50 -9.91 -2.09
C ASP A 156 4.97 -11.34 -2.43
N GLU A 157 4.07 -12.29 -2.19
CA GLU A 157 4.26 -13.73 -2.38
C GLU A 157 5.30 -14.42 -1.47
N ASP A 158 5.77 -13.74 -0.43
CA ASP A 158 6.63 -14.39 0.57
C ASP A 158 5.87 -15.48 1.35
N VAL A 159 6.58 -16.57 1.64
CA VAL A 159 6.10 -17.65 2.50
C VAL A 159 6.70 -17.48 3.88
N VAL A 160 5.88 -17.53 4.93
CA VAL A 160 6.29 -17.32 6.31
C VAL A 160 5.90 -18.51 7.19
N GLN A 161 6.87 -19.02 7.93
CA GLN A 161 6.66 -20.00 9.00
C GLN A 161 7.07 -19.38 10.34
N VAL A 162 6.08 -19.17 11.21
CA VAL A 162 6.31 -18.64 12.56
C VAL A 162 6.79 -19.76 13.49
N VAL A 163 7.89 -19.54 14.20
CA VAL A 163 8.40 -20.43 15.24
C VAL A 163 8.14 -19.82 16.61
N LYS A 164 7.40 -20.56 17.42
CA LYS A 164 7.08 -20.20 18.80
C LYS A 164 8.21 -20.60 19.76
N LYS A 165 8.28 -19.92 20.90
CA LYS A 165 9.22 -20.21 22.00
C LYS A 165 8.99 -21.58 22.61
#